data_AF-A0A9P6QCE6-F1
#
_entry.id   AF-A0A9P6QCE6-F1
#
_cell.length_a   1.000
_cell.length_b   1.000
_cell.length_c   1.000
_cell.angle_alpha   90.00
_cell.angle_beta   90.00
_cell.angle_gamma   90.00
#
_symmetry.space_group_name_H-M   'P 1'
#
loop_
_entity.id
_entity.type
_entity.pdbx_description
1 polymer ?
#
loop_
_entity_poly.entity_id
_entity_poly.type
_entity_poly.pdbx_seq_one_letter_code
_entity_poly.pdbx_strand_id
1 'polypeptide(L)'
;MYEAMIQITGEAGFEHYEVSNFARNQAYSMHNSGHWLGIAYLGKQLEIRDPAGWMRQCEEQGAGRTMVVNEEETKQELVVLGMRTKRGIELERFKRLTNQDLLAYVDADALQASVAAGLVILSPTRLSPTERGMAVADELVARLIP
;
A
#
# COMPACT_ATOMS: atom_id res chain seq x y z
N MET A 1 -16.04 17.00 0.23
CA MET A 1 -15.03 17.25 1.29
C MET A 1 -13.65 16.76 0.87
N TYR A 2 -13.51 15.53 0.38
CA TYR A 2 -12.24 14.97 -0.11
C TYR A 2 -11.64 15.75 -1.30
N GLU A 3 -12.43 16.00 -2.36
CA GLU A 3 -11.96 16.75 -3.54
C GLU A 3 -11.54 18.19 -3.20
N ALA A 4 -12.31 18.87 -2.36
CA ALA A 4 -11.97 20.21 -1.89
C ALA A 4 -10.64 20.25 -1.12
N MET A 5 -10.34 19.20 -0.33
CA MET A 5 -9.06 19.09 0.37
C MET A 5 -7.90 18.96 -0.62
N ILE A 6 -8.03 18.09 -1.63
CA ILE A 6 -7.02 17.91 -2.68
C ILE A 6 -6.79 19.22 -3.43
N GLN A 7 -7.86 19.91 -3.79
CA GLN A 7 -7.76 21.18 -4.50
C GLN A 7 -7.05 22.25 -3.68
N ILE A 8 -7.52 22.52 -2.46
CA ILE A 8 -6.96 23.59 -1.59
C ILE A 8 -5.50 23.31 -1.24
N THR A 9 -5.15 22.05 -0.93
CA THR A 9 -3.77 21.69 -0.61
C THR A 9 -2.88 21.72 -1.85
N GLY A 10 -3.40 21.30 -3.00
CA GLY A 10 -2.74 21.43 -4.30
C GLY A 10 -2.41 22.87 -4.68
N GLU A 11 -3.37 23.79 -4.52
CA GLU A 11 -3.18 25.23 -4.74
C GLU A 11 -2.12 25.83 -3.79
N ALA A 12 -1.99 25.28 -2.59
CA ALA A 12 -0.94 25.64 -1.64
C ALA A 12 0.43 24.96 -1.91
N GLY A 13 0.54 24.19 -3.00
CA GLY A 13 1.76 23.54 -3.47
C GLY A 13 2.04 22.18 -2.82
N PHE A 14 1.05 21.54 -2.21
CA PHE A 14 1.19 20.19 -1.67
C PHE A 14 0.78 19.14 -2.71
N GLU A 15 1.52 18.05 -2.76
CA GLU A 15 1.23 16.87 -3.54
C GLU A 15 0.50 15.82 -2.69
N HIS A 16 -0.63 15.32 -3.20
CA HIS A 16 -1.33 14.16 -2.64
C HIS A 16 -0.62 12.87 -3.04
N TYR A 17 0.23 12.35 -2.15
CA TYR A 17 1.11 11.21 -2.48
C TYR A 17 0.57 9.86 -2.00
N GLU A 18 -0.35 9.85 -1.02
CA GLU A 18 -1.09 8.69 -0.53
C GLU A 18 -2.46 9.10 0.01
N VAL A 19 -3.40 8.15 0.08
CA VAL A 19 -4.83 8.36 0.37
C VAL A 19 -5.09 9.38 1.48
N SER A 20 -4.31 9.37 2.57
CA SER A 20 -4.55 10.22 3.73
C SER A 20 -3.51 11.33 3.96
N ASN A 21 -2.47 11.46 3.12
CA ASN A 21 -1.40 12.44 3.35
C ASN A 21 -0.95 13.22 2.11
N PHE A 22 -0.45 14.42 2.41
CA PHE A 22 0.05 15.38 1.45
C PHE A 22 1.46 15.81 1.85
N ALA A 23 2.29 16.13 0.87
CA ALA A 23 3.65 16.59 1.12
C ALA A 23 4.04 17.71 0.16
N ARG A 24 4.87 18.64 0.62
CA ARG A 24 5.47 19.68 -0.23
C ARG A 24 6.98 19.46 -0.30
N ASN A 25 7.59 19.81 -1.43
CA ASN A 25 9.03 19.65 -1.65
C ASN A 25 9.53 18.23 -1.37
N GLN A 26 8.74 17.22 -1.75
CA GLN A 26 9.07 15.80 -1.57
C GLN A 26 9.30 15.37 -0.11
N ALA A 27 8.81 16.13 0.87
CA ALA A 27 8.90 15.83 2.29
C ALA A 27 7.90 14.72 2.71
N TYR A 28 8.03 13.54 2.11
CA TYR A 28 7.18 12.38 2.39
C TYR A 28 7.50 11.78 3.76
N SER A 29 6.47 11.28 4.46
CA SER A 29 6.68 10.52 5.69
C SER A 29 7.55 9.29 5.42
N MET A 30 8.75 9.26 5.99
CA MET A 30 9.67 8.12 5.86
C MET A 30 9.06 6.86 6.47
N HIS A 31 8.34 6.99 7.59
CA HIS A 31 7.70 5.87 8.27
C HIS A 31 6.61 5.23 7.41
N ASN A 32 5.65 6.03 6.92
CA ASN A 32 4.57 5.52 6.08
C ASN A 32 5.11 4.97 4.76
N SER A 33 6.06 5.70 4.15
CA SER A 33 6.70 5.25 2.92
C SER A 33 7.42 3.92 3.09
N GLY A 34 8.00 3.66 4.27
CA GLY A 34 8.61 2.38 4.62
C GLY A 34 7.61 1.22 4.55
N HIS A 35 6.46 1.37 5.19
CA HIS A 35 5.35 0.39 5.13
C HIS A 35 4.89 0.15 3.70
N TRP A 36 4.64 1.21 2.92
CA TRP A 36 4.18 1.11 1.54
C TRP A 36 5.20 0.47 0.60
N LEU A 37 6.49 0.60 0.92
CA LEU A 37 7.58 -0.03 0.18
C LEU A 37 7.94 -1.42 0.71
N GLY A 38 7.17 -1.99 1.65
CA GLY A 38 7.42 -3.30 2.23
C GLY A 38 8.81 -3.40 2.85
N ILE A 39 9.34 -2.28 3.35
CA ILE A 39 10.63 -2.25 4.06
C ILE A 39 10.39 -2.83 5.44
N ALA A 40 11.24 -3.79 5.85
CA ALA A 40 11.17 -4.39 7.16
C ALA A 40 11.20 -3.30 8.25
N TYR A 41 10.25 -3.38 9.19
CA TYR A 41 10.12 -2.44 10.30
C TYR A 41 9.96 -3.19 11.62
N LEU A 42 10.35 -2.54 12.71
CA LEU A 42 10.11 -3.04 14.06
C LEU A 42 8.77 -2.53 14.56
N GLY A 43 7.79 -3.42 14.64
CA GLY A 43 6.48 -3.13 15.24
C GLY A 43 6.42 -3.59 16.69
N LYS A 44 5.79 -2.80 17.56
CA LYS A 44 5.32 -3.27 18.86
C LYS A 44 3.81 -3.51 18.73
N GLN A 45 3.37 -4.70 19.09
CA GLN A 45 1.95 -5.01 19.12
C GLN A 45 1.26 -4.09 20.16
N LEU A 46 0.26 -3.32 19.71
CA LEU A 46 -0.67 -2.65 20.61
C LEU A 46 -1.56 -3.76 21.21
N GLU A 47 -1.79 -3.70 22.53
CA GLU A 47 -2.49 -4.73 23.33
C GLU A 47 -1.66 -5.93 23.82
N ILE A 48 -0.41 -5.71 24.24
CA ILE A 48 0.30 -6.72 25.05
C ILE A 48 -0.36 -6.79 26.43
N ARG A 49 -1.14 -7.86 26.68
CA ARG A 49 -1.84 -8.09 27.96
C ARG A 49 -0.89 -8.40 29.13
N ASP A 50 0.27 -9.01 28.86
CA ASP A 50 1.36 -9.23 29.83
C ASP A 50 2.69 -8.67 29.29
N PRO A 51 3.00 -7.40 29.55
CA PRO A 51 4.25 -6.78 29.10
C PRO A 51 5.50 -7.47 29.64
N ALA A 52 5.45 -7.99 30.87
CA ALA A 52 6.62 -8.63 31.50
C ALA A 52 6.92 -9.99 30.87
N GLY A 53 5.89 -10.79 30.58
CA GLY A 53 6.04 -12.03 29.82
C GLY A 53 6.57 -11.79 28.42
N TRP A 54 6.07 -10.78 27.73
CA TRP A 54 6.53 -10.42 26.39
C TRP A 54 8.01 -9.98 26.37
N MET A 55 8.44 -9.18 27.35
CA MET A 55 9.85 -8.77 27.46
C MET A 55 10.78 -9.96 27.70
N ARG A 56 10.42 -10.88 28.61
CA ARG A 56 11.20 -12.11 28.82
C ARG A 56 11.29 -12.95 27.54
N GLN A 57 10.18 -13.07 26.81
CA GLN A 57 10.17 -13.79 25.55
C GLN A 57 11.09 -13.15 24.49
N CYS A 58 11.09 -11.82 24.39
CA CYS A 58 12.02 -11.10 23.53
C CYS A 58 13.49 -11.34 23.92
N GLU A 59 13.81 -11.34 25.21
CA GLU A 59 15.17 -11.57 25.71
C GLU A 59 15.64 -13.02 25.45
N GLU A 60 14.77 -14.00 25.64
CA GLU A 60 15.09 -15.42 25.49
C GLU A 60 15.10 -15.89 24.02
N GLN A 61 14.16 -15.41 23.21
CA GLN A 61 13.90 -15.92 21.85
C GLN A 61 14.29 -14.92 20.76
N GLY A 62 14.71 -13.71 21.12
CA GLY A 62 15.03 -12.62 20.20
C GLY A 62 13.80 -11.89 19.63
N ALA A 63 12.60 -12.41 19.84
CA ALA A 63 11.34 -11.80 19.42
C ALA A 63 10.18 -12.24 20.32
N GLY A 64 9.24 -11.32 20.59
CA GLY A 64 8.05 -11.63 21.39
C GLY A 64 6.94 -12.32 20.58
N ARG A 65 7.04 -12.30 19.24
CA ARG A 65 6.20 -13.10 18.34
C ARG A 65 6.86 -13.20 16.98
N THR A 66 6.83 -14.39 16.40
CA THR A 66 7.21 -14.63 15.00
C THR A 66 5.95 -15.05 14.25
N MET A 67 5.71 -14.44 13.09
CA MET A 67 4.64 -14.85 12.19
C MET A 67 5.27 -15.24 10.87
N VAL A 68 4.86 -16.38 10.33
CA VAL A 68 5.16 -16.72 8.94
C VAL A 68 4.16 -15.95 8.09
N VAL A 69 4.66 -15.06 7.24
CA VAL A 69 3.82 -14.32 6.30
C VAL A 69 3.48 -15.27 5.16
N ASN A 70 2.19 -15.43 4.86
CA ASN A 70 1.76 -16.21 3.72
C ASN A 70 2.14 -15.48 2.42
N GLU A 71 2.61 -16.22 1.42
CA GLU A 71 2.92 -15.66 0.10
C GLU A 71 1.71 -14.95 -0.51
N GLU A 72 0.50 -15.49 -0.28
CA GLU A 72 -0.74 -14.88 -0.77
C GLU A 72 -1.06 -13.57 -0.05
N GLU A 73 -0.91 -13.52 1.28
CA GLU A 73 -1.07 -12.30 2.07
C GLU A 73 -0.09 -11.21 1.61
N THR A 74 1.15 -11.59 1.24
CA THR A 74 2.15 -10.66 0.72
C THR A 74 1.71 -10.05 -0.62
N LYS A 75 1.17 -10.85 -1.54
CA LYS A 75 0.66 -10.35 -2.83
C LYS A 75 -0.51 -9.39 -2.62
N GLN A 76 -1.47 -9.78 -1.79
CA GLN A 76 -2.63 -8.97 -1.44
C GLN A 76 -2.20 -7.65 -0.80
N GLU A 77 -1.29 -7.69 0.17
CA GLU A 77 -0.78 -6.50 0.85
C GLU A 77 -0.10 -5.55 -0.15
N LEU A 78 0.75 -6.05 -1.05
CA LEU A 78 1.38 -5.20 -2.08
C LEU A 78 0.36 -4.52 -2.99
N VAL A 79 -0.74 -5.20 -3.34
CA VAL A 79 -1.84 -4.61 -4.12
C VAL A 79 -2.59 -3.56 -3.31
N VAL A 80 -2.99 -3.90 -2.08
CA VAL A 80 -3.71 -3.00 -1.17
C VAL A 80 -2.93 -1.72 -0.92
N LEU A 81 -1.66 -1.84 -0.54
CA LEU A 81 -0.81 -0.70 -0.22
C LEU A 81 -0.48 0.11 -1.48
N GLY A 82 -0.19 -0.55 -2.60
CA GLY A 82 0.11 0.12 -3.86
C GLY A 82 -1.01 1.03 -4.34
N MET A 83 -2.27 0.55 -4.28
CA MET A 83 -3.45 1.32 -4.70
C MET A 83 -3.82 2.47 -3.75
N ARG A 84 -3.22 2.52 -2.56
CA ARG A 84 -3.36 3.65 -1.62
C ARG A 84 -2.30 4.73 -1.83
N THR A 85 -1.39 4.55 -2.79
CA THR A 85 -0.34 5.53 -3.08
C THR A 85 -0.41 6.00 -4.53
N LYS A 86 -0.11 7.28 -4.76
CA LYS A 86 -0.05 7.85 -6.12
C LYS A 86 0.96 7.12 -7.01
N ARG A 87 2.03 6.57 -6.42
CA ARG A 87 3.09 5.85 -7.13
C ARG A 87 2.62 4.49 -7.68
N GLY A 88 1.58 3.90 -7.11
CA GLY A 88 1.10 2.60 -7.51
C GLY A 88 2.11 1.47 -7.30
N ILE A 89 1.91 0.40 -8.07
CA ILE A 89 2.71 -0.82 -8.04
C ILE A 89 3.61 -0.84 -9.27
N GLU A 90 4.91 -1.04 -9.06
CA GLU A 90 5.84 -1.31 -10.14
C GLU A 90 5.81 -2.80 -10.50
N LEU A 91 5.61 -3.12 -11.78
CA LEU A 91 5.38 -4.48 -12.25
C LEU A 91 6.58 -5.40 -11.94
N GLU A 92 7.80 -4.95 -12.26
CA GLU A 92 9.02 -5.71 -12.03
C GLU A 92 9.34 -5.89 -10.53
N ARG A 93 9.05 -4.88 -9.69
CA ARG A 93 9.19 -5.02 -8.24
C ARG A 93 8.18 -6.02 -7.67
N PHE A 94 6.93 -5.99 -8.11
CA PHE A 94 5.93 -6.96 -7.67
C PHE A 94 6.41 -8.37 -8.00
N LYS A 95 6.79 -8.61 -9.26
CA LYS A 95 7.33 -9.89 -9.71
C LYS A 95 8.56 -10.35 -8.93
N ARG A 96 9.49 -9.45 -8.61
CA ARG A 96 10.67 -9.77 -7.81
C ARG A 96 10.34 -10.18 -6.37
N LEU A 97 9.30 -9.59 -5.78
CA LEU A 97 8.92 -9.86 -4.38
C LEU A 97 8.02 -11.08 -4.22
N THR A 98 7.19 -11.38 -5.24
CA THR A 98 6.16 -12.42 -5.15
C THR A 98 6.39 -13.60 -6.10
N ASN A 99 7.39 -13.50 -6.98
CA ASN A 99 7.64 -14.42 -8.09
C ASN A 99 6.45 -14.59 -9.05
N GLN A 100 5.53 -13.62 -9.08
CA GLN A 100 4.28 -13.66 -9.85
C GLN A 100 4.13 -12.37 -10.68
N ASP A 101 3.63 -12.49 -11.91
CA ASP A 101 3.28 -11.30 -12.72
C ASP A 101 2.01 -10.64 -12.17
N LEU A 102 2.03 -9.32 -11.96
CA LEU A 102 0.90 -8.57 -11.38
C LEU A 102 -0.36 -8.66 -12.24
N LEU A 103 -0.21 -8.54 -13.57
CA LEU A 103 -1.35 -8.53 -14.49
C LEU A 103 -1.97 -9.92 -14.66
N ALA A 104 -1.20 -10.97 -14.36
CA ALA A 104 -1.70 -12.33 -14.26
C ALA A 104 -2.29 -12.67 -12.88
N TYR A 105 -2.03 -11.84 -11.86
CA TYR A 105 -2.52 -12.04 -10.50
C TYR A 105 -3.86 -11.34 -10.24
N VAL A 106 -4.02 -10.11 -10.71
CA VAL A 106 -5.26 -9.34 -10.53
C VAL A 106 -6.37 -9.84 -11.47
N ASP A 107 -7.62 -9.61 -11.07
CA ASP A 107 -8.76 -9.86 -11.95
C ASP A 107 -8.70 -8.96 -13.20
N ALA A 108 -8.60 -9.61 -14.37
CA ALA A 108 -8.40 -8.93 -15.65
C ALA A 108 -9.63 -8.09 -16.07
N ASP A 109 -10.84 -8.57 -15.78
CA ASP A 109 -12.08 -7.87 -16.12
C ASP A 109 -12.27 -6.65 -15.23
N ALA A 110 -12.00 -6.80 -13.92
CA ALA A 110 -12.00 -5.70 -12.96
C ALA A 110 -10.93 -4.65 -13.30
N LEU A 111 -9.73 -5.08 -13.72
CA LEU A 111 -8.68 -4.19 -14.17
C LEU A 111 -9.12 -3.39 -15.40
N GLN A 112 -9.65 -4.04 -16.43
CA GLN A 112 -10.14 -3.37 -17.64
C GLN A 112 -11.27 -2.38 -17.32
N ALA A 113 -12.23 -2.77 -16.49
CA ALA A 113 -13.30 -1.90 -16.05
C ALA A 113 -12.76 -0.68 -15.27
N SER A 114 -11.75 -0.88 -14.43
CA SER A 114 -11.12 0.19 -13.66
C SER A 114 -10.33 1.17 -14.53
N VAL A 115 -9.66 0.68 -15.57
CA VAL A 115 -9.01 1.52 -16.59
C VAL A 115 -10.05 2.33 -17.36
N ALA A 116 -11.12 1.67 -17.84
CA ALA A 116 -12.19 2.33 -18.58
C ALA A 116 -12.92 3.41 -17.75
N ALA A 117 -13.07 3.18 -16.44
CA ALA A 117 -13.65 4.14 -15.51
C ALA A 117 -12.71 5.30 -15.12
N GLY A 118 -11.43 5.21 -15.51
CA GLY A 118 -10.39 6.17 -15.14
C GLY A 118 -9.99 6.12 -13.66
N LEU A 119 -10.14 4.96 -13.01
CA LEU A 119 -9.74 4.72 -11.63
C LEU A 119 -8.26 4.34 -11.51
N VAL A 120 -7.73 3.69 -12.54
CA VAL A 120 -6.31 3.31 -12.61
C VAL A 120 -5.72 3.66 -13.97
N ILE A 121 -4.42 3.85 -13.99
CA ILE A 121 -3.61 4.02 -15.19
C ILE A 121 -2.62 2.87 -15.24
N LEU A 122 -2.71 2.07 -16.30
CA LEU A 122 -1.72 1.05 -16.62
C LEU A 122 -0.71 1.62 -17.62
N SER A 123 0.54 1.68 -17.20
CA SER A 123 1.70 2.01 -18.04
C SER A 123 2.57 0.75 -18.24
N PRO A 124 3.56 0.78 -19.15
CA PRO A 124 4.43 -0.39 -19.37
C PRO A 124 5.22 -0.85 -18.14
N THR A 125 5.38 0.00 -17.12
CA THR A 125 6.20 -0.29 -15.93
C THR A 125 5.42 -0.27 -14.61
N ARG A 126 4.21 0.30 -14.60
CA ARG A 126 3.43 0.55 -13.38
C ARG A 126 1.93 0.46 -13.59
N LEU A 127 1.25 -0.03 -12.57
CA LEU A 127 -0.18 0.14 -12.34
C LEU A 127 -0.38 1.16 -11.22
N SER A 128 -0.98 2.31 -11.50
CA SER A 128 -1.18 3.38 -10.53
C SER A 128 -2.63 3.81 -10.42
N PRO A 129 -3.14 4.11 -9.21
CA PRO A 129 -4.45 4.71 -9.05
C PRO A 129 -4.44 6.16 -9.54
N THR A 130 -5.56 6.64 -10.07
CA THR A 130 -5.81 8.08 -10.25
C THR A 130 -6.25 8.70 -8.93
N GLU A 131 -6.40 10.03 -8.87
CA GLU A 131 -7.01 10.66 -7.69
C GLU A 131 -8.42 10.13 -7.42
N ARG A 132 -9.19 9.84 -8.48
CA ARG A 132 -10.51 9.19 -8.38
C ARG A 132 -10.40 7.76 -7.87
N GLY A 133 -9.38 7.01 -8.32
CA GLY A 133 -9.10 5.66 -7.80
C GLY A 133 -8.74 5.66 -6.33
N MET A 134 -7.87 6.58 -5.90
CA MET A 134 -7.49 6.72 -4.49
C MET A 134 -8.68 7.11 -3.60
N ALA A 135 -9.63 7.89 -4.13
CA ALA A 135 -10.86 8.25 -3.40
C ALA A 135 -11.73 7.02 -3.06
N VAL A 136 -11.63 5.94 -3.85
CA VAL A 136 -12.38 4.68 -3.67
C VAL A 136 -11.43 3.49 -3.48
N ALA A 137 -10.26 3.72 -2.87
CA ALA A 137 -9.17 2.75 -2.82
C ALA A 137 -9.61 1.38 -2.26
N ASP A 138 -10.40 1.37 -1.18
CA ASP A 138 -10.86 0.13 -0.53
C ASP A 138 -11.75 -0.72 -1.46
N GLU A 139 -12.65 -0.08 -2.21
CA GLU A 139 -13.51 -0.77 -3.19
C GLU A 139 -12.71 -1.22 -4.42
N LEU A 140 -11.76 -0.39 -4.86
CA LEU A 140 -10.88 -0.71 -5.98
C LEU A 140 -10.07 -1.98 -5.68
N VAL A 141 -9.44 -2.07 -4.51
CA VAL A 141 -8.63 -3.26 -4.17
C VAL A 141 -9.48 -4.50 -3.96
N ALA A 142 -10.69 -4.36 -3.38
CA ALA A 142 -11.62 -5.47 -3.19
C ALA A 142 -12.09 -6.10 -4.52
N ARG A 143 -12.03 -5.37 -5.62
CA ARG A 143 -12.37 -5.87 -6.97
C ARG A 143 -11.16 -6.42 -7.72
N LEU A 144 -9.96 -5.89 -7.48
CA LEU A 144 -8.75 -6.28 -8.20
C LEU A 144 -8.12 -7.57 -7.66
N ILE A 145 -8.28 -7.83 -6.37
CA ILE A 145 -7.73 -9.01 -5.72
C ILE A 145 -8.70 -10.18 -5.92
N PRO A 146 -8.20 -11.37 -6.33
CA PRO A 146 -9.02 -12.57 -6.52
C PRO A 146 -9.62 -13.16 -5.22
#